data_AF-A0A8T4XRG4-F1
#
_entry.id   AF-A0A8T4XRG4-F1
#
_cell.length_a   1.000
_cell.length_b   1.000
_cell.length_c   1.000
_cell.angle_alpha   90.00
_cell.angle_beta   90.00
_cell.angle_gamma   90.00
#
_symmetry.space_group_name_H-M   'P 1'
#
loop_
_entity.id
_entity.type
_entity.pdbx_description
1 polymer ?
#
loop_
_entity_poly.entity_id
_entity_poly.type
_entity_poly.pdbx_seq_one_letter_code
_entity_poly.pdbx_strand_id
1 'polypeptide(L)'
;RGNNIYRNTANGILAARNIEALLQSPLNRRLLSEGETLVGLNPEVGHVLMGHEELAYAFASILREGRLMHTHWNSQPLGNYDQDLNVGVLGIDQTYAALLTLKMYGYRGYFGIDINPERMPVERALILNINALRAACARLNELDYGEIVDAMFDPAGNRGIIEDIFTKALAPRSAQLLDIKSI
;
A
#
# COMPACT_ATOMS: atom_id res chain seq x y z
N ARG A 1 -26.18 -3.99 -8.06
CA ARG A 1 -24.82 -3.74 -7.53
C ARG A 1 -24.49 -4.88 -6.59
N GLY A 2 -23.38 -5.59 -6.79
CA GLY A 2 -23.03 -6.76 -5.98
C GLY A 2 -22.88 -6.37 -4.51
N ASN A 3 -23.50 -7.12 -3.60
CA ASN A 3 -23.24 -6.96 -2.18
C ASN A 3 -21.91 -7.65 -1.87
N ASN A 4 -20.87 -6.89 -1.55
CA ASN A 4 -19.62 -7.49 -1.10
C ASN A 4 -19.87 -8.14 0.26
N ILE A 5 -19.81 -9.47 0.31
CA ILE A 5 -20.06 -10.29 1.51
C ILE A 5 -18.91 -10.10 2.53
N TYR A 6 -17.71 -9.77 2.05
CA TYR A 6 -16.53 -9.47 2.86
C TYR A 6 -16.03 -8.05 2.56
N ARG A 7 -16.65 -7.07 3.21
CA ARG A 7 -16.50 -5.64 2.88
C ARG A 7 -15.15 -5.01 3.21
N ASN A 8 -14.34 -5.65 4.03
CA ASN A 8 -13.11 -5.05 4.55
C ASN A 8 -12.00 -6.11 4.65
N THR A 9 -10.79 -5.63 4.84
CA THR A 9 -9.57 -6.45 4.88
C THR A 9 -9.63 -7.48 5.99
N ALA A 10 -10.13 -7.12 7.18
CA ALA A 10 -10.28 -8.05 8.30
C ALA A 10 -11.20 -9.24 7.94
N ASN A 11 -12.31 -8.96 7.27
CA ASN A 11 -13.24 -9.98 6.77
C ASN A 11 -12.59 -10.88 5.71
N GLY A 12 -11.78 -10.31 4.80
CA GLY A 12 -11.02 -11.09 3.83
C GLY A 12 -9.99 -12.03 4.50
N ILE A 13 -9.28 -11.57 5.53
CA ILE A 13 -8.35 -12.40 6.31
C ILE A 13 -9.10 -13.52 7.04
N LEU A 14 -10.26 -13.23 7.64
CA LEU A 14 -11.10 -14.25 8.29
C LEU A 14 -11.59 -15.28 7.27
N ALA A 15 -12.05 -14.83 6.09
CA ALA A 15 -12.47 -15.70 5.01
C ALA A 15 -11.33 -16.63 4.57
N ALA A 16 -10.13 -16.11 4.38
CA ALA A 16 -8.96 -16.90 4.01
C ALA A 16 -8.66 -18.02 5.02
N ARG A 17 -8.62 -17.69 6.31
CA ARG A 17 -8.41 -18.67 7.40
C ARG A 17 -9.53 -19.72 7.46
N ASN A 18 -10.78 -19.29 7.32
CA ASN A 18 -11.93 -20.19 7.34
C ASN A 18 -11.92 -21.15 6.15
N ILE A 19 -11.54 -20.69 4.97
CA ILE A 19 -11.40 -21.54 3.77
C ILE A 19 -10.29 -22.57 3.99
N GLU A 20 -9.13 -22.15 4.51
CA GLU A 20 -8.02 -23.06 4.81
C GLU A 20 -8.41 -24.17 5.80
N ALA A 21 -9.18 -23.83 6.84
CA ALA A 21 -9.67 -24.79 7.83
C ALA A 21 -10.59 -25.87 7.22
N LEU A 22 -11.20 -25.58 6.07
CA LEU A 22 -12.08 -26.52 5.36
C LEU A 22 -11.33 -27.39 4.34
N LEU A 23 -10.04 -27.16 4.10
CA LEU A 23 -9.27 -27.93 3.12
C LEU A 23 -9.06 -29.38 3.58
N GLN A 24 -9.40 -30.33 2.69
CA GLN A 24 -9.33 -31.76 2.99
C GLN A 24 -8.16 -32.49 2.30
N SER A 25 -7.56 -31.88 1.27
CA SER A 25 -6.42 -32.45 0.56
C SER A 25 -5.25 -32.72 1.52
N PRO A 26 -4.65 -33.93 1.51
CA PRO A 26 -3.47 -34.23 2.33
C PRO A 26 -2.31 -33.28 2.08
N LEU A 27 -2.10 -32.84 0.84
CA LEU A 27 -1.07 -31.86 0.49
C LEU A 27 -1.32 -30.52 1.17
N ASN A 28 -2.55 -30.01 1.08
CA ASN A 28 -2.90 -28.71 1.65
C ASN A 28 -2.75 -28.73 3.18
N ARG A 29 -3.22 -29.79 3.84
CA ARG A 29 -3.10 -29.94 5.30
C ARG A 29 -1.65 -30.01 5.74
N ARG A 30 -0.79 -30.70 4.98
CA ARG A 30 0.64 -30.74 5.23
C ARG A 30 1.26 -29.35 5.14
N LEU A 31 1.04 -28.62 4.04
CA LEU A 31 1.57 -27.27 3.84
C LEU A 31 1.12 -26.32 4.96
N LEU A 32 -0.16 -26.33 5.32
CA LEU A 32 -0.70 -25.53 6.44
C LEU A 32 -0.03 -25.91 7.78
N SER A 33 0.23 -27.19 8.04
CA SER A 33 0.92 -27.64 9.26
C SER A 33 2.40 -27.24 9.31
N GLU A 34 3.02 -27.01 8.14
CA GLU A 34 4.38 -26.50 8.00
C GLU A 34 4.44 -24.96 8.11
N GLY A 35 3.29 -24.28 8.24
CA GLY A 35 3.18 -22.83 8.42
C GLY A 35 2.93 -22.04 7.13
N GLU A 36 2.70 -22.72 6.00
CA GLU A 36 2.41 -22.07 4.72
C GLU A 36 1.01 -21.46 4.70
N THR A 37 0.85 -20.39 3.92
CA THR A 37 -0.45 -19.78 3.60
C THR A 37 -0.89 -20.22 2.21
N LEU A 38 -2.10 -20.76 2.08
CA LEU A 38 -2.65 -21.25 0.81
C LEU A 38 -3.71 -20.32 0.22
N VAL A 39 -4.38 -19.54 1.07
CA VAL A 39 -5.40 -18.57 0.66
C VAL A 39 -4.92 -17.18 1.07
N GLY A 40 -4.64 -16.35 0.07
CA GLY A 40 -4.21 -14.98 0.28
C GLY A 40 -5.13 -13.95 -0.35
N LEU A 41 -4.74 -12.69 -0.24
CA LEU A 41 -5.50 -11.53 -0.65
C LEU A 41 -4.73 -10.73 -1.72
N ASN A 42 -5.50 -10.16 -2.65
CA ASN A 42 -5.04 -9.20 -3.63
C ASN A 42 -5.74 -7.86 -3.36
N PRO A 43 -5.28 -7.04 -2.40
CA PRO A 43 -5.89 -5.75 -2.15
C PRO A 43 -5.77 -4.85 -3.38
N GLU A 44 -6.87 -4.20 -3.71
CA GLU A 44 -6.97 -3.17 -4.72
C GLU A 44 -7.27 -1.84 -4.03
N VAL A 45 -6.55 -0.78 -4.42
CA VAL A 45 -6.69 0.55 -3.79
C VAL A 45 -8.14 1.00 -3.74
N GLY A 46 -8.87 0.88 -4.85
CA GLY A 46 -10.27 1.25 -4.96
C GLY A 46 -11.13 0.50 -3.96
N HIS A 47 -11.06 -0.83 -3.94
CA HIS A 47 -11.88 -1.67 -3.07
C HIS A 47 -11.60 -1.45 -1.58
N VAL A 48 -10.35 -1.20 -1.20
CA VAL A 48 -10.00 -0.84 0.19
C VAL A 48 -10.67 0.48 0.58
N LEU A 49 -10.63 1.48 -0.30
CA LEU A 49 -11.27 2.79 -0.06
C LEU A 49 -12.80 2.71 -0.08
N MET A 50 -13.41 1.79 -0.85
CA MET A 50 -14.84 1.48 -0.76
C MET A 50 -15.21 0.93 0.63
N GLY A 51 -14.30 0.17 1.24
CA GLY A 51 -14.40 -0.37 2.60
C GLY A 51 -14.27 0.67 3.71
N HIS A 52 -14.01 1.94 3.37
CA HIS A 52 -13.68 3.02 4.31
C HIS A 52 -12.46 2.69 5.19
N GLU A 53 -11.52 1.91 4.64
CA GLU A 53 -10.31 1.51 5.34
C GLU A 53 -9.18 2.52 5.08
N GLU A 54 -8.26 2.62 6.04
CA GLU A 54 -6.98 3.30 5.82
C GLU A 54 -6.08 2.38 4.99
N LEU A 55 -5.59 2.87 3.85
CA LEU A 55 -4.97 2.04 2.83
C LEU A 55 -3.66 1.39 3.32
N ALA A 56 -2.80 2.16 3.99
CA ALA A 56 -1.52 1.64 4.46
C ALA A 56 -1.71 0.54 5.51
N TYR A 57 -2.69 0.69 6.40
CA TYR A 57 -3.02 -0.26 7.46
C TYR A 57 -3.71 -1.51 6.91
N ALA A 58 -4.55 -1.39 5.89
CA ALA A 58 -5.11 -2.53 5.18
C ALA A 58 -3.99 -3.42 4.60
N PHE A 59 -3.04 -2.82 3.87
CA PHE A 59 -1.87 -3.53 3.35
C PHE A 59 -1.01 -4.14 4.48
N ALA A 60 -0.73 -3.38 5.54
CA ALA A 60 0.04 -3.86 6.69
C ALA A 60 -0.63 -5.07 7.36
N SER A 61 -1.97 -5.05 7.49
CA SER A 61 -2.73 -6.14 8.10
C SER A 61 -2.62 -7.44 7.31
N ILE A 62 -2.63 -7.36 5.98
CA ILE A 62 -2.49 -8.53 5.09
C ILE A 62 -1.04 -9.06 5.14
N LEU A 63 -0.07 -8.16 5.08
CA LEU A 63 1.36 -8.48 5.15
C LEU A 63 1.75 -9.13 6.48
N ARG A 64 1.24 -8.62 7.61
CA ARG A 64 1.48 -9.17 8.95
C ARG A 64 1.02 -10.63 9.08
N GLU A 65 0.03 -11.03 8.28
CA GLU A 65 -0.48 -12.40 8.24
C GLU A 65 0.23 -13.29 7.21
N GLY A 66 1.19 -12.75 6.44
CA GLY A 66 1.87 -13.47 5.36
C GLY A 66 0.95 -13.78 4.17
N ARG A 67 -0.13 -13.01 3.99
CA ARG A 67 -1.22 -13.34 3.03
C ARG A 67 -1.26 -12.45 1.79
N LEU A 68 -0.30 -11.57 1.59
CA LEU A 68 -0.30 -10.67 0.44
C LEU A 68 0.18 -11.42 -0.81
N MET A 69 -0.72 -11.72 -1.74
CA MET A 69 -0.40 -12.46 -2.96
C MET A 69 -0.03 -11.52 -4.11
N HIS A 70 -0.82 -10.46 -4.31
CA HIS A 70 -0.57 -9.42 -5.29
C HIS A 70 -1.18 -8.08 -4.85
N THR A 71 -0.88 -7.00 -5.57
CA THR A 71 -1.38 -5.66 -5.26
C THR A 71 -1.95 -5.05 -6.52
N HIS A 72 -3.15 -4.48 -6.46
CA HIS A 72 -3.76 -3.76 -7.58
C HIS A 72 -3.83 -2.26 -7.28
N TRP A 73 -3.39 -1.46 -8.23
CA TRP A 73 -3.19 -0.02 -8.06
C TRP A 73 -4.07 0.79 -9.00
N ASN A 74 -4.85 1.67 -8.39
CA ASN A 74 -5.67 2.71 -9.01
C ASN A 74 -5.82 3.89 -8.05
N SER A 75 -6.83 4.72 -8.24
CA SER A 75 -7.16 5.83 -7.34
C SER A 75 -8.66 6.11 -7.38
N GLN A 76 -9.20 6.57 -6.26
CA GLN A 76 -10.57 7.09 -6.16
C GLN A 76 -10.75 7.89 -4.85
N PRO A 77 -11.86 8.64 -4.67
CA PRO A 77 -12.27 9.17 -3.38
C PRO A 77 -12.67 8.06 -2.41
N LEU A 78 -12.53 8.33 -1.10
CA LEU A 78 -12.98 7.45 -0.03
C LEU A 78 -14.50 7.17 -0.12
N GLY A 79 -14.90 5.92 0.08
CA GLY A 79 -16.30 5.50 0.19
C GLY A 79 -17.12 5.56 -1.11
N ASN A 80 -16.49 5.85 -2.25
CA ASN A 80 -17.17 5.84 -3.55
C ASN A 80 -17.37 4.40 -4.09
N TYR A 81 -17.89 4.25 -5.31
CA TYR A 81 -17.80 2.99 -6.05
C TYR A 81 -16.42 2.83 -6.70
N ASP A 82 -16.14 1.63 -7.20
CA ASP A 82 -14.90 1.30 -7.91
C ASP A 82 -14.75 2.15 -9.19
N GLN A 83 -13.89 3.16 -9.15
CA GLN A 83 -13.75 4.13 -10.24
C GLN A 83 -12.57 3.87 -11.15
N ASP A 84 -11.61 3.06 -10.72
CA ASP A 84 -10.47 2.65 -11.54
C ASP A 84 -9.68 3.82 -12.18
N LEU A 85 -9.51 4.94 -11.45
CA LEU A 85 -8.75 6.09 -11.94
C LEU A 85 -7.24 5.82 -11.86
N ASN A 86 -6.45 6.63 -12.56
CA ASN A 86 -5.00 6.54 -12.52
C ASN A 86 -4.44 6.67 -11.09
N VAL A 87 -3.47 5.82 -10.76
CA VAL A 87 -2.73 5.73 -9.50
C VAL A 87 -2.35 7.11 -8.95
N GLY A 88 -2.74 7.33 -7.69
CA GLY A 88 -2.38 8.52 -6.92
C GLY A 88 -3.04 9.83 -7.37
N VAL A 89 -3.86 9.86 -8.42
CA VAL A 89 -4.43 11.11 -8.95
C VAL A 89 -5.37 11.82 -7.96
N LEU A 90 -6.02 11.08 -7.07
CA LEU A 90 -6.87 11.63 -5.99
C LEU A 90 -6.36 11.31 -4.56
N GLY A 91 -5.33 10.49 -4.43
CA GLY A 91 -4.82 10.00 -3.13
C GLY A 91 -3.33 9.75 -3.17
N ILE A 92 -2.56 10.81 -3.45
CA ILE A 92 -1.10 10.73 -3.53
C ILE A 92 -0.50 10.35 -2.17
N ASP A 93 -0.97 10.94 -1.08
CA ASP A 93 -0.57 10.64 0.29
C ASP A 93 -0.82 9.16 0.63
N GLN A 94 -2.01 8.65 0.32
CA GLN A 94 -2.38 7.25 0.52
C GLN A 94 -1.48 6.30 -0.29
N THR A 95 -1.19 6.66 -1.54
CA THR A 95 -0.29 5.89 -2.40
C THR A 95 1.11 5.79 -1.78
N TYR A 96 1.65 6.88 -1.27
CA TYR A 96 2.96 6.90 -0.62
C TYR A 96 2.96 6.11 0.68
N ALA A 97 1.93 6.27 1.51
CA ALA A 97 1.81 5.53 2.77
C ALA A 97 1.74 4.01 2.53
N ALA A 98 0.94 3.56 1.56
CA ALA A 98 0.83 2.14 1.21
C ALA A 98 2.14 1.57 0.64
N LEU A 99 2.81 2.29 -0.27
CA LEU A 99 4.11 1.87 -0.81
C LEU A 99 5.19 1.85 0.26
N LEU A 100 5.17 2.79 1.21
CA LEU A 100 6.08 2.79 2.35
C LEU A 100 5.84 1.55 3.21
N THR A 101 4.58 1.20 3.52
CA THR A 101 4.24 -0.06 4.20
C THR A 101 4.84 -1.26 3.48
N LEU A 102 4.61 -1.40 2.16
CA LEU A 102 5.19 -2.51 1.38
C LEU A 102 6.73 -2.56 1.50
N LYS A 103 7.40 -1.40 1.42
CA LYS A 103 8.85 -1.32 1.57
C LYS A 103 9.31 -1.74 2.96
N MET A 104 8.64 -1.29 4.02
CA MET A 104 8.98 -1.63 5.41
C MET A 104 8.80 -3.12 5.71
N TYR A 105 7.84 -3.78 5.04
CA TYR A 105 7.67 -5.24 5.08
C TYR A 105 8.60 -5.99 4.10
N GLY A 106 9.48 -5.31 3.40
CA GLY A 106 10.43 -5.93 2.49
C GLY A 106 9.81 -6.53 1.23
N TYR A 107 8.65 -6.04 0.78
CA TYR A 107 7.99 -6.53 -0.43
C TYR A 107 8.91 -6.46 -1.66
N ARG A 108 8.85 -7.50 -2.50
CA ARG A 108 9.65 -7.64 -3.74
C ARG A 108 8.81 -8.07 -4.96
N GLY A 109 7.49 -8.16 -4.80
CA GLY A 109 6.59 -8.57 -5.87
C GLY A 109 6.32 -7.46 -6.88
N TYR A 110 5.52 -7.80 -7.90
CA TYR A 110 5.08 -6.87 -8.92
C TYR A 110 3.89 -6.03 -8.44
N PHE A 111 3.77 -4.82 -8.98
CA PHE A 111 2.59 -3.99 -8.83
C PHE A 111 1.66 -4.20 -10.04
N GLY A 112 0.43 -4.65 -9.79
CA GLY A 112 -0.62 -4.74 -10.80
C GLY A 112 -1.29 -3.40 -11.01
N ILE A 113 -1.42 -2.98 -12.27
CA ILE A 113 -2.20 -1.79 -12.63
C ILE A 113 -3.62 -2.26 -12.96
N ASP A 114 -4.60 -1.76 -12.22
CA ASP A 114 -6.01 -2.15 -12.37
C ASP A 114 -6.85 -0.90 -12.59
N ILE A 115 -6.96 -0.44 -13.84
CA ILE A 115 -7.57 0.85 -14.19
C ILE A 115 -8.52 0.73 -15.38
N ASN A 116 -9.42 1.70 -15.51
CA ASN A 116 -10.39 1.80 -16.60
C ASN A 116 -10.28 3.20 -17.26
N PRO A 117 -9.38 3.37 -18.25
CA PRO A 117 -9.10 4.67 -18.85
C PRO A 117 -10.17 5.12 -19.85
N GLU A 118 -11.37 5.50 -19.37
CA GLU A 118 -12.52 5.83 -20.24
C GLU A 118 -12.28 7.00 -21.22
N ARG A 119 -11.40 7.94 -20.86
CA ARG A 119 -11.17 9.20 -21.61
C ARG A 119 -9.71 9.40 -22.02
N MET A 120 -8.94 8.33 -22.10
CA MET A 120 -7.51 8.37 -22.39
C MET A 120 -7.07 7.13 -23.18
N PRO A 121 -6.13 7.24 -24.13
CA PRO A 121 -5.51 6.06 -24.75
C PRO A 121 -4.90 5.14 -23.69
N VAL A 122 -5.12 3.83 -23.82
CA VAL A 122 -4.69 2.81 -22.83
C VAL A 122 -3.19 2.87 -22.61
N GLU A 123 -2.39 2.99 -23.67
CA GLU A 123 -0.93 3.05 -23.59
C GLU A 123 -0.47 4.27 -22.80
N ARG A 124 -1.15 5.41 -22.98
CA ARG A 124 -0.87 6.63 -22.22
C ARG A 124 -1.20 6.45 -20.75
N ALA A 125 -2.33 5.82 -20.44
CA ALA A 125 -2.71 5.52 -19.07
C ALA A 125 -1.66 4.60 -18.41
N LEU A 126 -1.27 3.50 -19.04
CA LEU A 126 -0.24 2.59 -18.53
C LEU A 126 1.08 3.32 -18.24
N ILE A 127 1.57 4.16 -19.17
CA ILE A 127 2.79 4.95 -18.96
C ILE A 127 2.67 5.86 -17.74
N LEU A 128 1.54 6.58 -17.59
CA LEU A 128 1.33 7.48 -16.45
C LEU A 128 1.34 6.74 -15.11
N ASN A 129 0.67 5.58 -15.03
CA ASN A 129 0.58 4.78 -13.81
C ASN A 129 1.93 4.15 -13.44
N ILE A 130 2.66 3.61 -14.41
CA ILE A 130 4.01 3.09 -14.21
C ILE A 130 4.94 4.21 -13.72
N ASN A 131 4.85 5.40 -14.31
CA ASN A 131 5.64 6.55 -13.88
C ASN A 131 5.28 7.02 -12.47
N ALA A 132 3.99 7.04 -12.12
CA ALA A 132 3.53 7.40 -10.77
C ALA A 132 4.12 6.46 -9.71
N LEU A 133 4.02 5.13 -9.92
CA LEU A 133 4.57 4.13 -9.01
C LEU A 133 6.10 4.20 -8.95
N ARG A 134 6.79 4.32 -10.10
CA ARG A 134 8.26 4.46 -10.13
C ARG A 134 8.73 5.70 -9.41
N ALA A 135 8.09 6.84 -9.63
CA ALA A 135 8.43 8.10 -8.96
C ALA A 135 8.21 8.01 -7.45
N ALA A 136 7.10 7.42 -7.00
CA ALA A 136 6.83 7.22 -5.58
C ALA A 136 7.85 6.27 -4.95
N CYS A 137 8.14 5.13 -5.59
CA CYS A 137 9.14 4.19 -5.10
C CYS A 137 10.54 4.80 -5.04
N ALA A 138 10.96 5.55 -6.06
CA ALA A 138 12.25 6.23 -6.07
C ALA A 138 12.36 7.20 -4.89
N ARG A 139 11.36 8.07 -4.72
CA ARG A 139 11.30 9.02 -3.60
C ARG A 139 11.34 8.33 -2.24
N LEU A 140 10.58 7.25 -2.06
CA LEU A 140 10.61 6.48 -0.81
C LEU A 140 11.95 5.77 -0.58
N ASN A 141 12.60 5.27 -1.63
CA ASN A 141 13.90 4.62 -1.51
C ASN A 141 15.04 5.59 -1.14
N GLU A 142 14.86 6.88 -1.40
CA GLU A 142 15.83 7.94 -1.09
C GLU A 142 15.69 8.53 0.32
N LEU A 143 14.68 8.11 1.10
CA LEU A 143 14.51 8.58 2.48
C LEU A 143 15.64 8.11 3.39
N ASP A 144 15.97 8.93 4.39
CA ASP A 144 16.92 8.56 5.44
C ASP A 144 16.26 7.62 6.47
N TYR A 145 16.32 6.33 6.20
CA TYR A 145 15.81 5.31 7.12
C TYR A 145 16.63 5.21 8.42
N GLY A 146 17.88 5.68 8.43
CA GLY A 146 18.67 5.76 9.65
C GLY A 146 18.05 6.74 10.62
N GLU A 147 17.84 7.99 10.18
CA GLU A 147 17.20 9.02 11.00
C GLU A 147 15.75 8.64 11.38
N ILE A 148 14.99 7.97 10.50
CA ILE A 148 13.65 7.46 10.85
C ILE A 148 13.73 6.44 11.99
N VAL A 149 14.66 5.49 11.92
CA VAL A 149 14.84 4.47 12.96
C VAL A 149 15.30 5.12 14.28
N ASP A 150 16.25 6.04 14.22
CA ASP A 150 16.73 6.78 15.38
C ASP A 150 15.60 7.58 16.04
N ALA A 151 14.75 8.24 15.25
CA ALA A 151 13.58 8.96 15.74
C ALA A 151 12.53 8.05 16.40
N MET A 152 12.42 6.78 15.97
CA MET A 152 11.56 5.80 16.63
C MET A 152 12.11 5.35 18.00
N PHE A 153 13.44 5.25 18.14
CA PHE A 153 14.09 4.83 19.38
C PHE A 153 14.30 5.96 20.40
N ASP A 154 14.50 7.20 19.94
CA ASP A 154 14.51 8.41 20.76
C ASP A 154 13.57 9.51 20.19
N PRO A 155 12.25 9.39 20.41
CA PRO A 155 11.30 10.39 19.94
C PRO A 155 11.44 11.74 20.62
N ALA A 156 12.03 11.78 21.83
CA ALA A 156 12.17 13.02 22.59
C ALA A 156 13.31 13.89 22.02
N GLY A 157 14.43 13.26 21.66
CA GLY A 157 15.58 13.93 21.04
C GLY A 157 15.38 14.28 19.56
N ASN A 158 14.46 13.60 18.87
CA ASN A 158 14.29 13.71 17.41
C ASN A 158 12.93 14.30 16.99
N ARG A 159 12.32 15.16 17.82
CA ARG A 159 11.04 15.81 17.48
C ARG A 159 11.16 16.63 16.19
N GLY A 160 10.26 16.41 15.23
CA GLY A 160 10.25 17.14 13.96
C GLY A 160 11.12 16.54 12.86
N ILE A 161 11.97 15.55 13.16
CA ILE A 161 12.87 14.93 12.18
C ILE A 161 12.08 14.17 11.11
N ILE A 162 11.05 13.41 11.49
CA ILE A 162 10.23 12.66 10.55
C ILE A 162 9.50 13.62 9.60
N GLU A 163 8.89 14.67 10.13
CA GLU A 163 8.21 15.71 9.36
C GLU A 163 9.15 16.40 8.37
N ASP A 164 10.37 16.71 8.80
CA ASP A 164 11.41 17.31 7.98
C ASP A 164 11.88 16.39 6.84
N ILE A 165 12.11 15.10 7.12
CA ILE A 165 12.46 14.08 6.12
C ILE A 165 11.39 14.02 5.02
N PHE A 166 10.11 13.90 5.38
CA PHE A 166 9.03 13.81 4.39
C PHE A 166 8.82 15.13 3.65
N THR A 167 8.96 16.26 4.33
CA THR A 167 8.86 17.59 3.71
C THR A 167 9.96 17.78 2.67
N LYS A 168 11.21 17.48 3.01
CA LYS A 168 12.36 17.51 2.07
C LYS A 168 12.16 16.57 0.89
N ALA A 169 11.63 15.37 1.12
CA ALA A 169 11.39 14.40 0.07
C ALA A 169 10.34 14.88 -0.96
N LEU A 170 9.29 15.56 -0.50
CA LEU A 170 8.20 16.05 -1.35
C LEU A 170 8.47 17.44 -1.95
N ALA A 171 9.40 18.20 -1.36
CA ALA A 171 9.70 19.55 -1.80
C ALA A 171 10.27 19.57 -3.24
N PRO A 172 9.78 20.47 -4.11
CA PRO A 172 10.44 20.73 -5.38
C PRO A 172 11.83 21.33 -5.14
N ARG A 173 12.74 21.16 -6.11
CA ARG A 173 14.13 21.69 -6.01
C ARG A 173 14.20 23.21 -5.81
N SER A 174 13.16 23.95 -6.19
CA SER A 174 13.06 25.40 -6.01
C SER A 174 12.59 25.83 -4.62
N ALA A 175 12.20 24.89 -3.75
CA ALA A 175 11.75 25.21 -2.40
C ALA A 175 12.92 25.68 -1.54
N GLN A 176 12.74 26.80 -0.84
CA GLN A 176 13.70 27.33 0.13
C GLN A 176 13.29 26.86 1.52
N LEU A 177 13.68 25.64 1.88
CA LEU A 177 13.39 25.06 3.20
C LEU A 177 14.35 25.63 4.26
N LEU A 178 13.82 25.88 5.46
CA LEU A 178 14.62 26.29 6.61
C LEU A 178 15.25 25.05 7.26
N ASP A 179 16.48 25.18 7.76
CA ASP A 179 17.13 24.09 8.50
C ASP A 179 16.60 24.02 9.93
N ILE A 180 15.93 22.92 10.27
CA ILE A 180 15.39 22.72 11.61
C ILE A 180 16.47 22.58 12.69
N LYS A 181 17.72 22.25 12.31
CA LYS A 181 18.86 22.19 13.25
C LYS A 181 19.37 23.59 13.65
N SER A 182 18.80 24.66 13.10
CA SER A 182 19.15 26.05 13.41
C SER A 182 18.35 26.68 14.56
N ILE A 183 17.44 25.91 15.18
CA ILE A 183 16.56 26.31 16.30
C ILE A 183 16.91 25.48 17.53
#